data_AF-A0A3C0EGI3-F1
#
_entry.id   AF-A0A3C0EGI3-F1
#
_cell.length_a   1.000
_cell.length_b   1.000
_cell.length_c   1.000
_cell.angle_alpha   90.00
_cell.angle_beta   90.00
_cell.angle_gamma   90.00
#
_symmetry.space_group_name_H-M   'P 1'
#
loop_
_entity.id
_entity.type
_entity.pdbx_description
1 polymer ?
#
loop_
_entity_poly.entity_id
_entity_poly.type
_entity_poly.pdbx_seq_one_letter_code
_entity_poly.pdbx_strand_id
1 'polypeptide(L)'
;MSDIKPILASQYHAALKTIKQAIDRCPQTLWSEPGPQPVAYWQVAYHALFFTDLYLQIDEHHFKPWVYHQHTFIDLDQAMKRQGKLPDGLQAYSIAQMHEYWQIVDDMVEPCLDQMDLSSAESGFHWYKVSKLEHQIINIRHIQHHAAQLADRLRVAANVGVDWVSAG
;
A
#
# COMPACT_ATOMS: atom_id res chain seq x y z
N MET A 1 30.58 3.24 4.05
CA MET A 1 29.18 2.95 4.43
C MET A 1 28.42 2.76 3.13
N SER A 2 27.56 1.74 3.03
CA SER A 2 26.69 1.58 1.85
C SER A 2 25.78 2.79 1.72
N ASP A 3 25.52 3.22 0.49
CA ASP A 3 24.44 4.16 0.21
C ASP A 3 23.12 3.54 0.71
N ILE A 4 22.33 4.31 1.44
CA ILE A 4 21.08 3.87 2.06
C ILE A 4 19.93 3.84 1.05
N LYS A 5 20.00 4.66 -0.02
CA LYS A 5 18.93 4.73 -1.03
C LYS A 5 18.73 3.40 -1.77
N PRO A 6 19.77 2.72 -2.29
CA PRO A 6 19.61 1.39 -2.88
C PRO A 6 19.08 0.33 -1.90
N ILE A 7 19.41 0.44 -0.62
CA ILE A 7 18.90 -0.48 0.41
C ILE A 7 17.40 -0.26 0.62
N LEU A 8 16.96 1.00 0.74
CA LEU A 8 15.54 1.34 0.84
C LEU A 8 14.78 0.90 -0.41
N ALA A 9 15.30 1.17 -1.60
CA ALA A 9 14.68 0.76 -2.87
C ALA A 9 14.45 -0.76 -2.89
N SER A 10 15.47 -1.56 -2.59
CA SER A 10 15.35 -3.02 -2.53
C SER A 10 14.28 -3.49 -1.54
N GLN A 11 14.16 -2.84 -0.38
CA GLN A 11 13.15 -3.19 0.62
C GLN A 11 11.74 -2.71 0.23
N TYR A 12 11.62 -1.59 -0.48
CA TYR A 12 10.35 -1.16 -1.08
C TYR A 12 9.87 -2.16 -2.13
N HIS A 13 10.71 -2.52 -3.10
CA HIS A 13 10.35 -3.52 -4.12
C HIS A 13 10.03 -4.88 -3.51
N ALA A 14 10.75 -5.29 -2.45
CA ALA A 14 10.42 -6.52 -1.74
C ALA A 14 9.00 -6.47 -1.12
N ALA A 15 8.67 -5.39 -0.41
CA ALA A 15 7.35 -5.21 0.20
C ALA A 15 6.24 -5.08 -0.85
N LEU A 16 6.49 -4.30 -1.92
CA LEU A 16 5.58 -4.12 -3.06
C LEU A 16 5.37 -5.44 -3.81
N LYS A 17 6.41 -6.25 -4.02
CA LYS A 17 6.26 -7.57 -4.65
C LYS A 17 5.47 -8.53 -3.76
N THR A 18 5.61 -8.43 -2.44
CA THR A 18 4.80 -9.22 -1.50
C THR A 18 3.31 -8.84 -1.59
N ILE A 19 2.98 -7.54 -1.65
CA ILE A 19 1.59 -7.12 -1.81
C ILE A 19 1.04 -7.45 -3.22
N LYS A 20 1.86 -7.36 -4.26
CA LYS A 20 1.48 -7.77 -5.62
C LYS A 20 1.07 -9.23 -5.65
N GLN A 21 1.84 -10.11 -5.02
CA GLN A 21 1.48 -11.53 -4.93
C GLN A 21 0.15 -11.76 -4.22
N ALA A 22 -0.15 -10.98 -3.18
CA ALA A 22 -1.43 -11.04 -2.50
C ALA A 22 -2.59 -10.63 -3.43
N ILE A 23 -2.39 -9.61 -4.27
CA ILE A 23 -3.35 -9.19 -5.30
C ILE A 23 -3.50 -10.28 -6.38
N ASP A 24 -2.39 -10.77 -6.95
CA ASP A 24 -2.35 -11.79 -8.03
C ASP A 24 -3.09 -13.07 -7.64
N ARG A 25 -2.94 -13.46 -6.36
CA ARG A 25 -3.43 -14.75 -5.85
C ARG A 25 -4.85 -14.66 -5.24
N CYS A 26 -5.46 -13.48 -5.23
CA CYS A 26 -6.79 -13.30 -4.64
C CYS A 26 -7.91 -13.76 -5.60
N PRO A 27 -8.75 -14.73 -5.19
CA PRO A 27 -9.92 -15.11 -5.98
C PRO A 27 -10.91 -13.95 -6.11
N GLN A 28 -11.56 -13.83 -7.28
CA GLN A 28 -12.53 -12.77 -7.57
C GLN A 28 -13.66 -12.66 -6.53
N THR A 29 -14.07 -13.78 -5.94
CA THR A 29 -15.12 -13.82 -4.91
C THR A 29 -14.67 -13.12 -3.62
N LEU A 30 -13.45 -13.38 -3.16
CA LEU A 30 -12.88 -12.75 -1.96
C LEU A 30 -12.52 -11.28 -2.19
N TRP A 31 -12.22 -10.92 -3.44
CA TRP A 31 -11.77 -9.59 -3.80
C TRP A 31 -12.76 -8.51 -3.36
N SER A 32 -14.02 -8.64 -3.80
CA SER A 32 -15.09 -7.64 -3.58
C SER A 32 -15.94 -7.94 -2.35
N GLU A 33 -16.08 -9.20 -1.96
CA GLU A 33 -16.91 -9.57 -0.82
C GLU A 33 -16.06 -9.57 0.47
N PRO A 34 -16.38 -8.74 1.47
CA PRO A 34 -15.65 -8.71 2.72
C PRO A 34 -15.72 -10.04 3.50
N GLY A 35 -16.74 -10.87 3.23
CA GLY A 35 -16.98 -12.13 3.94
C GLY A 35 -17.18 -11.85 5.44
N PRO A 36 -16.48 -12.57 6.35
CA PRO A 36 -16.57 -12.33 7.79
C PRO A 36 -15.78 -11.09 8.26
N GLN A 37 -15.00 -10.46 7.39
CA GLN A 37 -14.15 -9.32 7.74
C GLN A 37 -14.93 -8.01 7.63
N PRO A 38 -14.60 -6.97 8.41
CA PRO A 38 -15.31 -5.69 8.34
C PRO A 38 -14.93 -4.84 7.12
N VAL A 39 -13.89 -5.21 6.37
CA VAL A 39 -13.39 -4.49 5.19
C VAL A 39 -13.15 -5.45 4.02
N ALA A 40 -13.46 -5.03 2.80
CA ALA A 40 -13.24 -5.83 1.59
C ALA A 40 -11.73 -6.00 1.32
N TYR A 41 -11.36 -7.02 0.55
CA TYR A 41 -9.95 -7.32 0.29
C TYR A 41 -9.28 -6.21 -0.52
N TRP A 42 -9.96 -5.75 -1.58
CA TRP A 42 -9.47 -4.67 -2.43
C TRP A 42 -9.26 -3.35 -1.66
N GLN A 43 -10.05 -3.08 -0.60
CA GLN A 43 -9.91 -1.86 0.21
C GLN A 43 -8.58 -1.84 0.94
N VAL A 44 -8.15 -2.99 1.48
CA VAL A 44 -6.86 -3.12 2.16
C VAL A 44 -5.71 -3.00 1.15
N ALA A 45 -5.82 -3.63 -0.02
CA ALA A 45 -4.83 -3.50 -1.08
C ALA A 45 -4.69 -2.05 -1.55
N TYR A 46 -5.82 -1.37 -1.82
CA TYR A 46 -5.83 0.03 -2.21
C TYR A 46 -5.26 0.94 -1.11
N HIS A 47 -5.65 0.74 0.15
CA HIS A 47 -5.14 1.52 1.28
C HIS A 47 -3.61 1.43 1.37
N ALA A 48 -3.06 0.21 1.26
CA ALA A 48 -1.62 0.01 1.30
C ALA A 48 -0.91 0.75 0.16
N LEU A 49 -1.38 0.60 -1.08
CA LEU A 49 -0.79 1.27 -2.24
C LEU A 49 -0.93 2.80 -2.16
N PHE A 50 -2.09 3.30 -1.76
CA PHE A 50 -2.36 4.73 -1.62
C PHE A 50 -1.41 5.39 -0.62
N PHE A 51 -1.24 4.80 0.57
CA PHE A 51 -0.33 5.37 1.56
C PHE A 51 1.14 5.17 1.17
N THR A 52 1.47 4.12 0.43
CA THR A 52 2.82 3.97 -0.14
C THR A 52 3.14 5.11 -1.09
N ASP A 53 2.26 5.36 -2.05
CA ASP A 53 2.34 6.48 -3.01
C ASP A 53 2.47 7.82 -2.28
N LEU A 54 1.55 8.09 -1.34
CA LEU A 54 1.55 9.31 -0.54
C LEU A 54 2.88 9.49 0.20
N TYR A 55 3.38 8.46 0.88
CA TYR A 55 4.55 8.57 1.73
C TYR A 55 5.89 8.45 1.00
N LEU A 56 5.87 8.04 -0.27
CA LEU A 56 6.99 8.19 -1.21
C LEU A 56 7.12 9.63 -1.72
N GLN A 57 6.18 10.53 -1.43
CA GLN A 57 6.33 11.94 -1.77
C GLN A 57 7.24 12.67 -0.77
N ILE A 58 7.79 13.81 -1.22
CA ILE A 58 8.57 14.70 -0.37
C ILE A 58 7.69 15.23 0.79
N ASP A 59 6.44 15.55 0.50
CA ASP A 59 5.42 15.98 1.46
C ASP A 59 4.03 15.85 0.81
N GLU A 60 2.99 16.19 1.57
CA GLU A 60 1.59 16.14 1.11
C GLU A 60 1.32 17.02 -0.12
N HIS A 61 2.05 18.13 -0.33
CA HIS A 61 1.82 19.04 -1.46
C HIS A 61 2.35 18.50 -2.78
N HIS A 62 3.30 17.57 -2.74
CA HIS A 62 3.84 16.91 -3.93
C HIS A 62 2.98 15.73 -4.38
N PHE A 63 2.06 15.26 -3.54
CA PHE A 63 1.17 14.15 -3.86
C PHE A 63 0.23 14.48 -5.00
N LYS A 64 0.22 13.59 -6.01
CA LYS A 64 -0.69 13.65 -7.14
C LYS A 64 -1.55 12.40 -7.12
N PRO A 65 -2.86 12.52 -6.87
CA PRO A 65 -3.74 11.36 -6.81
C PRO A 65 -3.73 10.60 -8.13
N TRP A 66 -3.72 9.27 -8.04
CA TRP A 66 -4.00 8.39 -9.18
C TRP A 66 -5.34 8.76 -9.84
N VAL A 67 -5.46 8.56 -11.15
CA VAL A 67 -6.63 9.01 -11.94
C VAL A 67 -7.97 8.44 -11.44
N TYR A 68 -7.93 7.26 -10.82
CA TYR A 68 -9.10 6.61 -10.25
C TYR A 68 -9.28 6.86 -8.75
N HIS A 69 -8.42 7.67 -8.11
CA HIS A 69 -8.43 7.92 -6.67
C HIS A 69 -9.82 8.34 -6.17
N GLN A 70 -10.27 7.63 -5.14
CA GLN A 70 -11.48 7.94 -4.39
C GLN A 70 -11.10 8.16 -2.93
N HIS A 71 -11.27 9.40 -2.45
CA HIS A 71 -10.94 9.75 -1.07
C HIS A 71 -11.70 8.88 -0.06
N THR A 72 -12.94 8.50 -0.37
CA THR A 72 -13.79 7.68 0.49
C THR A 72 -13.25 6.26 0.74
N PHE A 73 -12.28 5.80 -0.05
CA PHE A 73 -11.74 4.44 0.02
C PHE A 73 -10.44 4.32 0.81
N ILE A 74 -9.79 5.43 1.18
CA ILE A 74 -8.51 5.38 1.90
C ILE A 74 -8.69 5.03 3.38
N ASP A 75 -9.86 5.33 3.95
CA ASP A 75 -10.13 5.18 5.39
C ASP A 75 -10.74 3.80 5.70
N LEU A 76 -9.89 2.90 6.21
CA LEU A 76 -10.31 1.55 6.59
C LEU A 76 -11.23 1.53 7.83
N ASP A 77 -11.15 2.51 8.72
CA ASP A 77 -12.03 2.60 9.89
C ASP A 77 -13.45 2.97 9.46
N GLN A 78 -13.58 3.87 8.49
CA GLN A 78 -14.88 4.19 7.90
C GLN A 78 -15.41 3.03 7.06
N ALA A 79 -14.55 2.32 6.33
CA ALA A 79 -14.96 1.08 5.65
C ALA A 79 -15.47 0.03 6.65
N MET A 80 -14.82 -0.12 7.80
CA MET A 80 -15.23 -1.01 8.87
C MET A 80 -16.58 -0.61 9.48
N LYS A 81 -16.82 0.69 9.72
CA LYS A 81 -18.13 1.18 10.16
C LYS A 81 -19.26 0.87 9.17
N ARG A 82 -18.94 0.83 7.87
CA ARG A 82 -19.87 0.43 6.80
C ARG A 82 -19.93 -1.09 6.58
N GLN A 83 -19.15 -1.88 7.33
CA GLN A 83 -19.01 -3.33 7.17
C GLN A 83 -18.61 -3.72 5.73
N GLY A 84 -17.70 -2.94 5.14
CA GLY A 84 -17.20 -3.17 3.77
C GLY A 84 -18.21 -2.81 2.68
N LYS A 85 -19.40 -2.32 3.02
CA LYS A 85 -20.37 -1.83 2.02
C LYS A 85 -19.87 -0.55 1.37
N LEU A 86 -19.95 -0.54 0.05
CA LEU A 86 -19.64 0.62 -0.77
C LEU A 86 -20.73 1.69 -0.63
N PRO A 87 -20.36 2.99 -0.62
CA PRO A 87 -21.32 4.06 -0.82
C PRO A 87 -22.01 3.96 -2.18
N ASP A 88 -23.22 4.52 -2.28
CA ASP A 88 -23.99 4.52 -3.52
C ASP A 88 -23.23 5.18 -4.67
N GLY A 89 -23.28 4.55 -5.86
CA GLY A 89 -22.61 5.02 -7.06
C GLY A 89 -21.11 4.74 -7.11
N LEU A 90 -20.51 4.20 -6.05
CA LEU A 90 -19.11 3.79 -6.05
C LEU A 90 -18.96 2.28 -6.30
N GLN A 91 -17.89 1.91 -6.98
CA GLN A 91 -17.57 0.53 -7.32
C GLN A 91 -16.23 0.12 -6.72
N ALA A 92 -16.10 -1.17 -6.40
CA ALA A 92 -14.83 -1.76 -6.00
C ALA A 92 -13.84 -1.62 -7.16
N TYR A 93 -12.58 -1.30 -6.86
CA TYR A 93 -11.54 -1.38 -7.88
C TYR A 93 -11.40 -2.81 -8.36
N SER A 94 -11.21 -3.00 -9.66
CA SER A 94 -10.85 -4.30 -10.21
C SER A 94 -9.41 -4.69 -9.85
N ILE A 95 -9.09 -5.98 -9.96
CA ILE A 95 -7.71 -6.47 -9.83
C ILE A 95 -6.80 -5.80 -10.87
N ALA A 96 -7.29 -5.60 -12.10
CA ALA A 96 -6.55 -4.91 -13.15
C ALA A 96 -6.21 -3.46 -12.78
N GLN A 97 -7.17 -2.74 -12.21
CA GLN A 97 -6.96 -1.38 -11.68
C GLN A 97 -5.95 -1.36 -10.52
N MET A 98 -5.96 -2.37 -9.64
CA MET A 98 -4.94 -2.46 -8.58
C MET A 98 -3.56 -2.83 -9.11
N HIS A 99 -3.46 -3.60 -10.19
CA HIS A 99 -2.18 -3.82 -10.86
C HIS A 99 -1.64 -2.56 -11.55
N GLU A 100 -2.51 -1.81 -12.22
CA GLU A 100 -2.15 -0.52 -12.79
C GLU A 100 -1.60 0.40 -11.70
N TYR A 101 -2.30 0.52 -10.57
CA TYR A 101 -1.84 1.38 -9.49
C TYR A 101 -0.56 0.86 -8.83
N TRP A 102 -0.46 -0.46 -8.62
CA TRP A 102 0.77 -1.08 -8.11
C TRP A 102 1.98 -0.75 -8.98
N GLN A 103 1.85 -0.84 -10.31
CA GLN A 103 2.95 -0.54 -11.23
C GLN A 103 3.38 0.92 -11.12
N ILE A 104 2.43 1.85 -11.04
CA ILE A 104 2.71 3.28 -10.84
C ILE A 104 3.53 3.50 -9.56
N VAL A 105 3.18 2.81 -8.47
CA VAL A 105 3.87 2.92 -7.18
C VAL A 105 5.25 2.26 -7.19
N ASP A 106 5.40 1.12 -7.87
CA ASP A 106 6.69 0.43 -8.00
C ASP A 106 7.67 1.25 -8.86
N ASP A 107 7.20 1.80 -9.98
CA ASP A 107 8.02 2.60 -10.90
C ASP A 107 8.51 3.94 -10.30
N MET A 108 7.87 4.45 -9.24
CA MET A 108 8.23 5.72 -8.63
C MET A 108 9.25 5.60 -7.49
N VAL A 109 9.59 4.39 -7.04
CA VAL A 109 10.44 4.17 -5.85
C VAL A 109 11.78 4.89 -5.98
N GLU A 110 12.58 4.60 -7.01
CA GLU A 110 13.88 5.23 -7.20
C GLU A 110 13.77 6.73 -7.51
N PRO A 111 12.92 7.19 -8.46
CA PRO A 111 12.74 8.62 -8.72
C PRO A 111 12.40 9.44 -7.48
N CYS A 112 11.57 8.90 -6.58
CA CYS A 112 11.22 9.54 -5.32
C CYS A 112 12.39 9.53 -4.34
N LEU A 113 13.02 8.38 -4.10
CA LEU A 113 14.16 8.27 -3.19
C LEU A 113 15.35 9.15 -3.61
N ASP A 114 15.60 9.28 -4.91
CA ASP A 114 16.68 10.11 -5.45
C ASP A 114 16.49 11.59 -5.11
N GLN A 115 15.25 12.08 -5.11
CA GLN A 115 14.93 13.47 -4.78
C GLN A 115 14.84 13.75 -3.27
N MET A 116 14.67 12.70 -2.44
CA MET A 116 14.54 12.88 -1.00
C MET A 116 15.85 13.27 -0.31
N ASP A 117 15.77 14.27 0.57
CA ASP A 117 16.74 14.48 1.63
C ASP A 117 16.40 13.57 2.83
N LEU A 118 17.03 12.39 2.85
CA LEU A 118 16.87 11.42 3.94
C LEU A 118 17.48 11.88 5.27
N SER A 119 18.30 12.93 5.27
CA SER A 119 18.89 13.50 6.50
C SER A 119 17.99 14.51 7.20
N SER A 120 16.89 14.92 6.56
CA SER A 120 15.91 15.85 7.12
C SER A 120 15.34 15.33 8.44
N ALA A 121 15.29 16.22 9.43
CA ALA A 121 14.62 15.97 10.71
C ALA A 121 13.09 15.93 10.57
N GLU A 122 12.55 16.42 9.45
CA GLU A 122 11.11 16.50 9.19
C GLU A 122 10.67 15.42 8.19
N SER A 123 9.56 14.75 8.50
CA SER A 123 8.98 13.71 7.64
C SER A 123 8.31 14.24 6.38
N GLY A 124 7.96 15.54 6.34
CA GLY A 124 7.08 16.12 5.32
C GLY A 124 5.58 15.91 5.56
N PHE A 125 5.20 15.21 6.64
CA PHE A 125 3.81 14.93 6.99
C PHE A 125 3.53 15.35 8.43
N HIS A 126 2.64 16.32 8.64
CA HIS A 126 2.44 16.97 9.94
C HIS A 126 1.97 16.01 11.06
N TRP A 127 1.37 14.87 10.70
CA TRP A 127 0.96 13.82 11.63
C TRP A 127 2.10 12.86 12.05
N TYR A 128 3.25 12.90 11.36
CA TYR A 128 4.44 12.10 11.67
C TYR A 128 5.59 12.98 12.16
N LYS A 129 5.77 13.04 13.47
CA LYS A 129 6.86 13.80 14.13
C LYS A 129 8.15 12.98 14.22
N VAL A 130 8.67 12.57 13.06
CA VAL A 130 9.88 11.75 12.90
C VAL A 130 10.73 12.24 11.74
N SER A 131 11.99 11.79 11.67
CA SER A 131 12.89 12.10 10.55
C SER A 131 12.40 11.52 9.21
N LYS A 132 12.88 12.07 8.08
CA LYS A 132 12.52 11.56 6.75
C LYS A 132 12.93 10.10 6.58
N LEU A 133 14.14 9.71 7.00
CA LEU A 133 14.59 8.32 6.92
C LEU A 133 13.70 7.37 7.75
N GLU A 134 13.36 7.76 8.98
CA GLU A 134 12.47 6.97 9.82
C GLU A 134 11.06 6.84 9.19
N HIS A 135 10.55 7.92 8.58
CA HIS A 135 9.29 7.89 7.86
C HIS A 135 9.28 6.89 6.69
N GLN A 136 10.37 6.80 5.92
CA GLN A 136 10.48 5.80 4.86
C GLN A 136 10.50 4.37 5.41
N ILE A 137 11.12 4.13 6.57
CA ILE A 137 11.04 2.83 7.26
C ILE A 137 9.61 2.55 7.73
N ILE A 138 8.90 3.54 8.26
CA ILE A 138 7.48 3.42 8.65
C ILE A 138 6.63 3.02 7.44
N ASN A 139 6.87 3.63 6.28
CA ASN A 139 6.15 3.32 5.05
C ASN A 139 6.37 1.86 4.61
N ILE A 140 7.63 1.39 4.57
CA ILE A 140 7.94 -0.03 4.26
C ILE A 140 7.23 -0.96 5.26
N ARG A 141 7.24 -0.63 6.56
CA ARG A 141 6.54 -1.41 7.59
C ARG A 141 5.03 -1.39 7.40
N HIS A 142 4.45 -0.29 6.92
CA HIS A 142 3.02 -0.18 6.60
C HIS A 142 2.63 -1.10 5.44
N ILE A 143 3.41 -1.13 4.36
CA ILE A 143 3.21 -2.08 3.25
C ILE A 143 3.22 -3.51 3.78
N GLN A 144 4.24 -3.87 4.56
CA GLN A 144 4.40 -5.21 5.09
C GLN A 144 3.27 -5.58 6.08
N HIS A 145 2.79 -4.63 6.88
CA HIS A 145 1.67 -4.82 7.79
C HIS A 145 0.40 -5.25 7.03
N HIS A 146 0.06 -4.53 5.95
CA HIS A 146 -1.12 -4.86 5.15
C HIS A 146 -0.90 -6.07 4.23
N ALA A 147 0.31 -6.29 3.73
CA ALA A 147 0.63 -7.51 2.99
C ALA A 147 0.43 -8.76 3.86
N ALA A 148 0.85 -8.73 5.14
CA ALA A 148 0.60 -9.81 6.08
C ALA A 148 -0.91 -9.99 6.38
N GLN A 149 -1.64 -8.89 6.57
CA GLN A 149 -3.11 -8.92 6.73
C GLN A 149 -3.81 -9.60 5.54
N LEU A 150 -3.41 -9.25 4.32
CA LEU A 150 -3.94 -9.81 3.08
C LEU A 150 -3.56 -11.29 2.88
N ALA A 151 -2.33 -11.67 3.23
CA ALA A 151 -1.85 -13.05 3.16
C ALA A 151 -2.60 -13.97 4.14
N ASP A 152 -2.85 -13.52 5.37
CA ASP A 152 -3.62 -14.29 6.35
C ASP A 152 -5.07 -14.52 5.87
N ARG A 153 -5.70 -13.47 5.33
CA ARG A 153 -7.05 -13.60 4.72
C ARG A 153 -7.10 -14.62 3.59
N LEU A 154 -6.09 -14.65 2.71
CA LEU A 154 -6.00 -15.67 1.64
C LEU A 154 -5.83 -17.08 2.20
N ARG A 155 -4.98 -17.22 3.23
CA ARG A 155 -4.76 -18.50 3.88
C ARG A 155 -6.05 -19.04 4.48
N VAL A 156 -6.80 -18.21 5.20
CA VAL A 156 -8.05 -18.60 5.86
C VAL A 156 -9.15 -18.91 4.84
N ALA A 157 -9.34 -18.05 3.84
CA ALA A 157 -10.46 -18.16 2.92
C ALA A 157 -10.27 -19.23 1.83
N ALA A 158 -9.02 -19.46 1.39
CA ALA A 158 -8.74 -20.29 0.21
C ALA A 158 -7.55 -21.24 0.38
N ASN A 159 -6.92 -21.30 1.56
CA ASN A 159 -5.66 -22.04 1.79
C ASN A 159 -4.53 -21.67 0.81
N VAL A 160 -4.51 -20.40 0.38
CA VAL A 160 -3.50 -19.87 -0.54
C VAL A 160 -2.38 -19.18 0.24
N GLY A 161 -1.12 -19.47 -0.10
CA GLY A 161 0.04 -18.81 0.47
C GLY A 161 0.51 -17.60 -0.37
N VAL A 162 1.11 -16.63 0.31
CA VAL A 162 1.85 -15.50 -0.27
C VAL A 162 3.28 -15.59 0.24
N ASP A 163 4.26 -15.50 -0.66
CA ASP A 163 5.66 -15.62 -0.29
C ASP A 163 6.18 -14.29 0.28
N TRP A 164 6.87 -14.34 1.41
CA TRP A 164 7.57 -13.18 1.95
C TRP A 164 8.84 -12.93 1.14
N VAL A 165 8.89 -11.82 0.42
CA VAL A 165 10.05 -11.45 -0.40
C VAL A 165 11.07 -10.73 0.48
N SER A 166 12.30 -11.23 0.53
CA SER A 166 13.35 -10.69 1.42
C SER A 166 14.10 -9.49 0.83
N ALA A 167 14.23 -9.43 -0.50
CA ALA A 167 14.89 -8.36 -1.23
C ALA A 167 14.31 -8.30 -2.66
N GLY A 168 14.22 -7.07 -3.19
CA GLY A 168 13.80 -6.75 -4.56
C GLY A 168 14.94 -6.15 -5.36
#